data_AF-A0A7K3UMY3-F1
#
_entry.id   AF-A0A7K3UMY3-F1
#
_cell.length_a   1.000
_cell.length_b   1.000
_cell.length_c   1.000
_cell.angle_alpha   90.00
_cell.angle_beta   90.00
_cell.angle_gamma   90.00
#
_symmetry.space_group_name_H-M   'P 1'
#
loop_
_entity.id
_entity.type
_entity.pdbx_description
1 polymer ?
#
loop_
_entity_poly.entity_id
_entity_poly.type
_entity_poly.pdbx_seq_one_letter_code
_entity_poly.pdbx_strand_id
1 'polypeptide(L)'
;ILEADGFNGFNTNAVAARAGVSIGSLYQYFPGKDALTVALIRRETTRFHEDIAVALTKRSGKAGLEHLIGAAVRQQLQRPRLARLLDIAEGRPALRDELAKPELEQIATEVIKRAIPRHAHPEVAAGDLFA
;
A
#
# COMPACT_ATOMS: atom_id res chain seq x y z
N ILE A 1 5.11 -17.77 -3.25
CA ILE A 1 4.06 -18.43 -2.44
C ILE A 1 2.76 -17.69 -2.65
N LEU A 2 2.51 -16.52 -2.02
CA LEU A 2 1.20 -15.84 -2.15
C LEU A 2 0.75 -15.63 -3.61
N GLU A 3 1.62 -15.16 -4.51
CA GLU A 3 1.27 -15.00 -5.93
C GLU A 3 1.08 -16.30 -6.70
N ALA A 4 1.77 -17.36 -6.30
CA ALA A 4 1.77 -18.65 -7.00
C ALA A 4 0.59 -19.52 -6.55
N ASP A 5 0.37 -19.59 -5.24
CA ASP A 5 -0.50 -20.56 -4.58
C ASP A 5 -1.72 -19.89 -3.91
N GLY A 6 -1.84 -18.57 -4.04
CA GLY A 6 -2.91 -17.77 -3.44
C GLY A 6 -2.89 -17.81 -1.90
N PHE A 7 -4.00 -17.37 -1.31
CA PHE A 7 -4.15 -17.37 0.14
C PHE A 7 -4.14 -18.77 0.75
N ASN A 8 -4.61 -19.79 0.05
CA ASN A 8 -4.67 -21.15 0.59
C ASN A 8 -3.28 -21.75 0.76
N GLY A 9 -2.38 -21.56 -0.21
CA GLY A 9 -0.99 -22.01 -0.10
C GLY A 9 -0.10 -21.10 0.76
N PHE A 10 -0.51 -19.86 0.99
CA PHE A 10 0.24 -18.92 1.84
C PHE A 10 0.00 -19.15 3.33
N ASN A 11 0.96 -19.77 4.00
CA ASN A 11 0.97 -20.00 5.46
C ASN A 11 2.41 -19.99 6.03
N THR A 12 2.53 -19.96 7.36
CA THR A 12 3.81 -19.89 8.08
C THR A 12 4.74 -21.05 7.75
N ASN A 13 4.24 -22.29 7.67
CA ASN A 13 5.06 -23.46 7.32
C ASN A 13 5.65 -23.35 5.91
N ALA A 14 4.83 -23.00 4.92
CA ALA A 14 5.27 -22.82 3.54
C ALA A 14 6.32 -21.70 3.42
N VAL A 15 6.15 -20.61 4.18
CA VAL A 15 7.10 -19.49 4.20
C VAL A 15 8.41 -19.87 4.88
N ALA A 16 8.37 -20.55 6.03
CA ALA A 16 9.57 -21.02 6.74
C ALA A 16 10.39 -21.96 5.85
N ALA A 17 9.73 -22.95 5.23
CA ALA A 17 10.35 -23.90 4.31
C ALA A 17 11.00 -23.18 3.12
N ARG A 18 10.31 -22.23 2.50
CA ARG A 18 10.85 -21.48 1.34
C ARG A 18 12.01 -20.56 1.70
N ALA A 19 12.00 -20.01 2.92
CA ALA A 19 13.05 -19.12 3.44
C ALA A 19 14.26 -19.87 4.01
N GLY A 20 14.17 -21.20 4.19
CA GLY A 20 15.25 -22.00 4.75
C GLY A 20 15.48 -21.75 6.24
N VAL A 21 14.45 -21.32 6.97
CA VAL A 21 14.49 -21.05 8.41
C VAL A 21 13.62 -22.03 9.17
N SER A 22 13.90 -22.23 10.46
CA SER A 22 13.04 -23.04 11.31
C SER A 22 11.66 -22.39 11.49
N ILE A 23 10.63 -23.21 11.67
CA ILE A 23 9.28 -22.71 11.95
C ILE A 23 9.24 -21.91 13.28
N GLY A 24 10.02 -22.34 14.28
CA GLY A 24 10.16 -21.62 15.54
C GLY A 24 10.74 -20.22 15.37
N SER A 25 11.79 -20.08 14.55
CA SER A 25 12.38 -18.78 14.20
C SER A 25 11.38 -17.89 13.46
N LEU A 26 10.56 -18.44 12.56
CA LEU A 26 9.55 -17.65 11.87
C LEU A 26 8.50 -17.11 12.84
N TYR A 27 7.99 -17.94 13.75
CA TYR A 27 6.98 -17.54 14.74
C TYR A 27 7.46 -16.41 15.67
N GLN A 28 8.76 -16.28 15.91
CA GLN A 28 9.33 -15.18 16.70
C GLN A 28 9.13 -13.80 16.03
N TYR A 29 9.10 -13.75 14.70
CA TYR A 29 8.90 -12.50 13.94
C TYR A 29 7.47 -12.34 13.44
N PHE A 30 6.83 -13.45 13.09
CA PHE A 30 5.50 -13.48 12.51
C PHE A 30 4.64 -14.52 13.23
N PRO A 31 3.91 -14.11 14.28
CA PRO A 31 3.10 -15.02 15.11
C PRO A 31 2.03 -15.79 14.33
N GLY A 32 1.74 -15.39 13.10
CA GLY A 32 0.81 -16.10 12.23
C GLY A 32 0.81 -15.57 10.79
N LYS A 33 -0.07 -16.14 9.98
CA LYS A 33 -0.28 -15.77 8.57
C LYS A 33 -0.69 -14.30 8.40
N ASP A 34 -1.49 -13.77 9.32
CA ASP A 34 -1.92 -12.37 9.23
C ASP A 34 -0.74 -11.42 9.48
N ALA A 35 0.14 -11.70 10.46
CA ALA A 35 1.37 -10.93 10.66
C ALA A 35 2.29 -10.94 9.42
N LEU A 36 2.41 -12.10 8.74
CA LEU A 36 3.11 -12.18 7.45
C LEU A 36 2.45 -11.31 6.37
N THR A 37 1.12 -11.29 6.34
CA THR A 37 0.35 -10.51 5.36
C THR A 37 0.52 -9.01 5.61
N VAL A 38 0.40 -8.56 6.86
CA VAL A 38 0.65 -7.16 7.27
C VAL A 38 2.05 -6.73 6.90
N ALA A 39 3.06 -7.54 7.24
CA ALA A 39 4.44 -7.21 6.92
C ALA A 39 4.68 -7.07 5.41
N LEU A 40 4.04 -7.93 4.61
CA LEU A 40 4.08 -7.83 3.16
C LEU A 40 3.40 -6.55 2.65
N ILE A 41 2.21 -6.22 3.16
CA ILE A 41 1.50 -5.00 2.79
C ILE A 41 2.31 -3.75 3.17
N ARG A 42 2.83 -3.68 4.40
CA ARG A 42 3.69 -2.58 4.84
C ARG A 42 4.89 -2.40 3.92
N ARG A 43 5.57 -3.49 3.55
CA ARG A 43 6.72 -3.44 2.65
C ARG A 43 6.37 -2.89 1.26
N GLU A 44 5.27 -3.33 0.66
CA GLU A 44 4.84 -2.80 -0.65
C GLU A 44 4.34 -1.35 -0.53
N THR A 45 3.71 -1.00 0.60
CA THR A 45 3.21 0.35 0.89
C THR A 45 4.36 1.35 1.11
N THR A 46 5.44 0.97 1.82
CA THR A 46 6.63 1.82 1.99
C THR A 46 7.23 2.23 0.65
N ARG A 47 7.34 1.30 -0.30
CA ARG A 47 7.85 1.59 -1.66
C ARG A 47 6.95 2.57 -2.41
N PHE A 48 5.64 2.40 -2.26
CA PHE A 48 4.68 3.31 -2.84
C PHE A 48 4.78 4.72 -2.22
N HIS A 49 4.90 4.80 -0.89
CA HIS A 49 5.07 6.06 -0.15
C HIS A 49 6.28 6.86 -0.62
N GLU A 50 7.42 6.20 -0.84
CA GLU A 50 8.63 6.84 -1.36
C GLU A 50 8.41 7.46 -2.76
N ASP A 51 7.65 6.80 -3.65
CA ASP A 51 7.36 7.33 -4.99
C ASP A 51 6.36 8.51 -4.93
N ILE A 52 5.29 8.40 -4.15
CA ILE A 52 4.28 9.47 -4.08
C ILE A 52 4.79 10.74 -3.41
N ALA A 53 5.78 10.66 -2.50
CA ALA A 53 6.40 11.84 -1.88
C ALA A 53 7.01 12.79 -2.93
N VAL A 54 7.41 12.26 -4.10
CA VAL A 54 7.90 13.05 -5.24
C VAL A 54 6.81 13.96 -5.81
N ALA A 55 5.52 13.69 -5.58
CA ALA A 55 4.43 14.58 -5.97
C ALA A 55 4.51 15.95 -5.27
N LEU A 56 5.07 16.00 -4.06
CA LEU A 56 5.24 17.25 -3.32
C LEU A 56 6.27 18.17 -3.98
N THR A 57 7.24 17.62 -4.70
CA THR A 57 8.30 18.40 -5.36
C THR A 57 7.91 18.90 -6.76
N LYS A 58 6.73 18.53 -7.26
CA LYS A 58 6.26 18.96 -8.59
C LYS A 58 5.91 20.44 -8.61
N ARG A 59 6.10 21.04 -9.79
CA ARG A 59 5.96 22.50 -10.02
C ARG A 59 4.52 23.03 -9.85
N SER A 60 3.51 22.18 -9.91
CA SER A 60 2.11 22.57 -9.76
C SER A 60 1.29 21.45 -9.13
N GLY A 61 0.12 21.76 -8.56
CA GLY A 61 -0.80 20.74 -8.04
C GLY A 61 -1.25 19.77 -9.13
N LYS A 62 -1.47 20.24 -10.37
CA LYS A 62 -1.77 19.36 -11.51
C LYS A 62 -0.65 18.34 -11.77
N ALA A 63 0.61 18.80 -11.85
CA ALA A 63 1.75 17.90 -12.07
C ALA A 63 1.98 16.96 -10.87
N GLY A 64 1.67 17.42 -9.65
CA GLY A 64 1.65 16.58 -8.45
C GLY A 64 0.61 15.47 -8.57
N LEU A 65 -0.62 15.80 -8.97
CA LEU A 65 -1.71 14.84 -9.12
C LEU A 65 -1.43 13.84 -10.24
N GLU A 66 -0.92 14.29 -11.38
CA GLU A 66 -0.47 13.40 -12.47
C GLU A 66 0.61 12.42 -11.99
N HIS A 67 1.53 12.86 -11.13
CA HIS A 67 2.53 11.96 -10.53
C HIS A 67 1.91 10.97 -9.56
N LEU A 68 0.97 11.38 -8.71
CA LEU A 68 0.25 10.48 -7.79
C LEU A 68 -0.49 9.38 -8.56
N ILE A 69 -1.27 9.76 -9.58
CA ILE A 69 -2.00 8.81 -10.43
C ILE A 69 -1.00 7.87 -11.13
N GLY A 70 0.08 8.42 -11.69
CA GLY A 70 1.11 7.62 -12.35
C GLY A 70 1.80 6.63 -11.39
N ALA A 71 2.09 7.04 -10.15
CA ALA A 71 2.68 6.18 -9.13
C ALA A 71 1.72 5.04 -8.74
N ALA A 72 0.43 5.36 -8.52
CA ALA A 72 -0.58 4.35 -8.18
C ALA A 72 -0.74 3.33 -9.31
N VAL A 73 -0.82 3.78 -10.56
CA VAL A 73 -0.90 2.91 -11.73
C VAL A 73 0.34 2.04 -11.86
N ARG A 74 1.55 2.60 -11.71
CA ARG A 74 2.80 1.82 -11.74
C ARG A 74 2.82 0.74 -10.67
N GLN A 75 2.43 1.08 -9.45
CA GLN A 75 2.39 0.14 -8.33
C GLN A 75 1.44 -1.04 -8.61
N GLN A 76 0.26 -0.76 -9.16
CA GLN A 76 -0.71 -1.81 -9.51
C GLN A 76 -0.29 -2.66 -10.70
N LEU A 77 0.44 -2.09 -11.66
CA LEU A 77 0.88 -2.79 -12.86
C LEU A 77 2.22 -3.52 -12.72
N GLN A 78 3.07 -3.18 -11.74
CA GLN A 78 4.37 -3.83 -11.56
C GLN A 78 4.24 -5.31 -11.16
N ARG A 79 3.31 -5.62 -10.25
CA ARG A 79 3.01 -6.99 -9.79
C ARG A 79 1.50 -7.16 -9.61
N PRO A 80 0.73 -7.20 -10.70
CA PRO A 80 -0.73 -7.08 -10.65
C PRO A 80 -1.41 -8.22 -9.88
N ARG A 81 -0.84 -9.43 -9.92
CA ARG A 81 -1.35 -10.56 -9.11
C ARG A 81 -1.15 -10.31 -7.62
N LEU A 82 0.03 -9.83 -7.22
CA LEU A 82 0.27 -9.49 -5.82
C LEU A 82 -0.62 -8.34 -5.39
N ALA A 83 -0.67 -7.25 -6.15
CA ALA A 83 -1.45 -6.07 -5.83
C ALA A 83 -2.93 -6.43 -5.57
N ARG A 84 -3.56 -7.18 -6.49
CA ARG A 84 -4.93 -7.68 -6.30
C ARG A 84 -5.10 -8.52 -5.04
N LEU A 85 -4.15 -9.40 -4.73
CA LEU A 85 -4.22 -10.22 -3.52
C LEU A 85 -4.10 -9.36 -2.26
N LEU A 86 -3.23 -8.35 -2.26
CA LEU A 86 -3.10 -7.44 -1.12
C LEU A 86 -4.35 -6.57 -0.94
N ASP A 87 -4.97 -6.08 -2.03
CA ASP A 87 -6.23 -5.33 -1.98
C ASP A 87 -7.35 -6.18 -1.30
N ILE A 88 -7.46 -7.46 -1.67
CA ILE A 88 -8.41 -8.40 -1.04
C ILE A 88 -8.07 -8.60 0.45
N ALA A 89 -6.79 -8.66 0.80
CA ALA A 89 -6.36 -8.80 2.19
C ALA A 89 -6.69 -7.55 3.02
N GLU A 90 -6.46 -6.35 2.49
CA GLU A 90 -6.75 -5.06 3.12
C GLU A 90 -8.26 -4.88 3.40
N GLY A 91 -9.13 -5.48 2.58
CA GLY A 91 -10.57 -5.49 2.82
C GLY A 91 -11.02 -6.27 4.08
N ARG A 92 -10.12 -7.04 4.72
CA ARG A 92 -10.43 -7.72 5.98
C ARG A 92 -10.32 -6.76 7.16
N PRO A 93 -11.34 -6.63 8.04
CA PRO A 93 -11.33 -5.68 9.15
C PRO A 93 -10.08 -5.76 10.04
N ALA A 94 -9.66 -6.98 10.38
CA ALA A 94 -8.48 -7.22 11.23
C ALA A 94 -7.17 -6.66 10.66
N LEU A 95 -7.06 -6.50 9.35
CA LEU A 95 -5.86 -5.94 8.71
C LEU A 95 -6.02 -4.46 8.42
N ARG A 96 -7.22 -4.02 8.04
CA ARG A 96 -7.51 -2.62 7.71
C ARG A 96 -7.10 -1.66 8.83
N ASP A 97 -7.45 -1.98 10.07
CA ASP A 97 -7.18 -1.11 11.22
C ASP A 97 -5.67 -0.98 11.49
N GLU A 98 -4.89 -2.00 11.16
CA GLU A 98 -3.43 -2.01 11.32
C GLU A 98 -2.69 -1.31 10.17
N LEU A 99 -3.39 -0.99 9.07
CA LEU A 99 -2.85 -0.54 7.80
C LEU A 99 -3.34 0.84 7.35
N ALA A 100 -3.87 1.66 8.27
CA ALA A 100 -4.23 3.05 7.98
C ALA A 100 -3.09 3.78 7.23
N LYS A 101 -3.42 4.54 6.17
CA LYS A 101 -2.46 5.22 5.28
C LYS A 101 -2.55 6.76 5.39
N PRO A 102 -2.40 7.35 6.60
CA PRO A 102 -2.59 8.79 6.80
C PRO A 102 -1.64 9.65 5.97
N GLU A 103 -0.46 9.12 5.61
CA GLU A 103 0.53 9.85 4.81
C GLU A 103 0.06 10.12 3.39
N LEU A 104 -0.65 9.17 2.77
CA LEU A 104 -1.18 9.31 1.41
C LEU A 104 -2.26 10.40 1.35
N GLU A 105 -3.16 10.42 2.34
CA GLU A 105 -4.20 11.45 2.48
C GLU A 105 -3.60 12.86 2.66
N GLN A 106 -2.55 12.96 3.49
CA GLN A 106 -1.82 14.22 3.70
C GLN A 106 -1.16 14.70 2.41
N ILE A 107 -0.46 13.83 1.69
CA ILE A 107 0.20 14.19 0.42
C ILE A 107 -0.83 14.63 -0.62
N ALA A 108 -1.93 13.88 -0.77
CA ALA A 108 -3.01 14.24 -1.69
C ALA A 108 -3.60 15.61 -1.37
N THR A 109 -3.86 15.90 -0.09
CA THR A 109 -4.34 17.20 0.38
C THR A 109 -3.38 18.33 0.01
N GLU A 110 -2.08 18.17 0.25
CA GLU A 110 -1.07 19.18 -0.10
C GLU A 110 -0.89 19.38 -1.61
N VAL A 111 -1.09 18.32 -2.40
CA VAL A 111 -1.14 18.43 -3.86
C VAL A 111 -2.36 19.21 -4.32
N ILE A 112 -3.55 18.92 -3.76
CA ILE A 112 -4.82 19.55 -4.15
C ILE A 112 -4.86 21.03 -3.75
N LYS A 113 -4.30 21.41 -2.59
CA LYS A 113 -4.14 22.84 -2.19
C LYS A 113 -3.44 23.70 -3.24
N ARG A 114 -2.55 23.09 -4.04
CA ARG A 114 -1.76 23.74 -5.10
C ARG A 114 -2.38 23.58 -6.49
N ALA A 115 -3.53 22.91 -6.61
CA ALA A 115 -4.23 22.72 -7.86
C ALA A 115 -4.96 24.00 -8.31
N ILE A 116 -5.21 24.10 -9.63
CA ILE A 116 -5.92 25.22 -10.24
C ILE A 116 -7.11 24.63 -11.03
N PRO A 117 -8.35 25.13 -10.81
CA PRO A 117 -8.71 26.20 -9.87
C PRO A 117 -8.49 25.80 -8.39
N ARG A 118 -8.33 26.79 -7.51
CA ARG A 118 -8.17 26.54 -6.07
C ARG A 118 -9.45 25.90 -5.52
N HIS A 119 -9.31 24.82 -4.77
CA HIS A 119 -10.43 24.16 -4.10
C HIS A 119 -10.71 24.83 -2.74
N ALA A 120 -11.98 25.09 -2.43
CA ALA A 120 -12.39 25.64 -1.15
C ALA A 120 -12.20 24.65 0.03
N HIS A 121 -12.32 23.35 -0.27
CA HIS A 121 -12.21 22.23 0.69
C HIS A 121 -11.25 21.16 0.15
N PRO A 122 -9.93 21.41 0.17
CA PRO A 122 -8.94 20.48 -0.38
C PRO A 122 -8.91 19.13 0.35
N GLU A 123 -9.24 19.09 1.64
CA GLU A 123 -9.37 17.88 2.44
C GLU A 123 -10.52 16.98 1.98
N VAL A 124 -11.66 17.56 1.61
CA VAL A 124 -12.81 16.82 1.08
C VAL A 124 -12.47 16.24 -0.28
N ALA A 125 -11.91 17.08 -1.16
CA ALA A 125 -11.48 16.63 -2.49
C ALA A 125 -10.36 15.57 -2.44
N ALA A 126 -9.49 15.61 -1.43
CA ALA A 126 -8.50 14.55 -1.20
C ALA A 126 -9.17 13.27 -0.70
N GLY A 127 -10.11 13.38 0.26
CA GLY A 127 -10.87 12.25 0.77
C GLY A 127 -11.64 11.50 -0.31
N ASP A 128 -12.22 12.21 -1.29
CA ASP A 128 -12.92 11.63 -2.44
C ASP A 128 -12.03 10.72 -3.31
N LEU A 129 -10.69 10.85 -3.25
CA LEU A 129 -9.77 9.94 -3.96
C LEU A 129 -9.68 8.56 -3.31
N PHE A 130 -10.12 8.43 -2.07
CA PHE A 130 -9.98 7.21 -1.25
C PHE A 130 -11.34 6.59 -0.86
N ALA A 131 -12.46 7.21 -1.28
CA ALA A 131 -13.83 6.80 -0.97
C ALA A 131 -14.37 5.68 -1.88
#